data_AF-A0AAD7QW58-F1
#
_entry.id   AF-A0AAD7QW58-F1
#
_cell.length_a   1.000
_cell.length_b   1.000
_cell.length_c   1.000
_cell.angle_alpha   90.00
_cell.angle_beta   90.00
_cell.angle_gamma   90.00
#
_symmetry.space_group_name_H-M   'P 1'
#
loop_
_entity.id
_entity.type
_entity.pdbx_description
1 polymer ?
#
loop_
_entity_poly.entity_id
_entity_poly.type
_entity_poly.pdbx_seq_one_letter_code
_entity_poly.pdbx_strand_id
1 'polypeptide(L)'
;MRSTLRVFFFALLTTIVGVAAAAKNEEVYDAQYMHKLLKGSSLRPGVIRLTDQNFDTVISAPRDYGLVVLLTAEAPQMGCHLCREFAPDYNLVAHSWHYEHPKGGDGLYFGVLDFKDGQKTFQKLQLKTAPNLWVYAPTVGENAGPVQPFNYEIVGVPDVAGSVIRFIESHVPGVHITIHRQRDYSKLAVPVLLALAGLGSIKYIYPFIRPVIESRAIWAGLSLVLILMFTSGHMFNNIRHTPYVAGNRNGGVQYIAPGFSSQYGFETQAIAVLYAFLAFGAISLATKTPRISNRTKQTMAIGTWCTMMLCLFSLLLFIFRLKNRGYPFSLPPMSK
;
A
#
# COMPACT_ATOMS: atom_id res chain seq x y z
N MET A 1 -59.02 -65.98 -31.84
CA MET A 1 -58.14 -65.46 -32.92
C MET A 1 -57.98 -63.93 -32.86
N ARG A 2 -57.70 -63.35 -31.67
CA ARG A 2 -57.60 -61.89 -31.46
C ARG A 2 -56.43 -61.48 -30.52
N SER A 3 -55.66 -62.46 -30.05
CA SER A 3 -54.55 -62.28 -29.08
C SER A 3 -53.16 -62.44 -29.73
N THR A 4 -53.04 -63.18 -30.83
CA THR A 4 -51.76 -63.38 -31.55
C THR A 4 -51.33 -62.19 -32.39
N LEU A 5 -52.28 -61.33 -32.80
CA LEU A 5 -51.98 -60.14 -33.64
C LEU A 5 -51.38 -58.97 -32.84
N ARG A 6 -51.62 -58.89 -31.52
CA ARG A 6 -51.08 -57.82 -30.67
C ARG A 6 -49.61 -58.05 -30.28
N VAL A 7 -49.18 -59.30 -30.19
CA VAL A 7 -47.79 -59.65 -29.86
C VAL A 7 -46.86 -59.40 -31.06
N PHE A 8 -47.32 -59.66 -32.29
CA PHE A 8 -46.56 -59.35 -33.49
C PHE A 8 -46.40 -57.84 -33.74
N PHE A 9 -47.42 -57.03 -33.42
CA PHE A 9 -47.34 -55.58 -33.59
C PHE A 9 -46.40 -54.92 -32.58
N PHE A 10 -46.32 -55.44 -31.35
CA PHE A 10 -45.37 -54.96 -30.34
C PHE A 10 -43.92 -55.40 -30.63
N ALA A 11 -43.71 -56.62 -31.14
CA ALA A 11 -42.38 -57.11 -31.51
C ALA A 11 -41.79 -56.34 -32.72
N LEU A 12 -42.63 -55.99 -33.70
CA LEU A 12 -42.20 -55.21 -34.87
C LEU A 12 -41.85 -53.75 -34.51
N LEU A 13 -42.56 -53.16 -33.54
CA LEU A 13 -42.28 -51.81 -33.06
C LEU A 13 -40.95 -51.74 -32.28
N THR A 14 -40.61 -52.79 -31.53
CA THR A 14 -39.33 -52.86 -30.79
C THR A 14 -38.12 -53.09 -31.70
N THR A 15 -38.28 -53.71 -32.86
CA THR A 15 -37.18 -53.88 -33.83
C THR A 15 -36.90 -52.65 -34.69
N ILE A 16 -37.89 -51.77 -34.89
CA ILE A 16 -37.70 -50.51 -35.64
C ILE A 16 -37.06 -49.43 -34.75
N VAL A 17 -37.23 -49.49 -33.43
CA VAL A 17 -36.57 -48.58 -32.48
C VAL A 17 -35.10 -48.96 -32.21
N GLY A 18 -34.67 -50.18 -32.58
CA GLY A 18 -33.33 -50.70 -32.30
C GLY A 18 -32.24 -50.43 -33.35
N VAL A 19 -32.55 -49.82 -34.50
CA VAL A 19 -31.58 -49.63 -35.62
C VAL A 19 -31.26 -48.15 -35.90
N ALA A 20 -31.81 -47.20 -35.13
CA ALA A 20 -31.47 -45.78 -35.24
C ALA A 20 -30.30 -45.33 -34.33
N ALA A 21 -29.54 -46.28 -33.77
CA ALA A 21 -28.41 -46.00 -32.87
C ALA A 21 -27.07 -46.43 -33.49
N ALA A 22 -26.70 -45.86 -34.64
CA ALA A 22 -25.33 -45.89 -35.16
C ALA A 22 -25.09 -44.81 -36.23
N ALA A 23 -25.47 -43.56 -35.94
CA ALA A 23 -24.83 -42.42 -36.59
C ALA A 23 -23.95 -41.77 -35.53
N LYS A 24 -22.65 -42.06 -35.60
CA LYS A 24 -21.61 -41.26 -34.93
C LYS A 24 -21.69 -39.88 -35.60
N ASN A 25 -22.47 -38.96 -35.03
CA ASN A 25 -22.39 -37.56 -35.40
C ASN A 25 -20.96 -37.12 -35.04
N GLU A 26 -20.19 -36.69 -36.04
CA GLU A 26 -19.05 -35.81 -35.80
C GLU A 26 -19.58 -34.64 -34.96
N GLU A 27 -19.06 -34.48 -33.74
CA GLU A 27 -19.33 -33.28 -32.95
C GLU A 27 -18.75 -32.10 -33.72
N VAL A 28 -19.62 -31.35 -34.41
CA VAL A 28 -19.26 -30.07 -35.01
C VAL A 28 -19.06 -29.10 -33.85
N TYR A 29 -17.80 -28.74 -33.59
CA TYR A 29 -17.40 -27.82 -32.52
C TYR A 29 -17.74 -26.37 -32.92
N ASP A 30 -19.02 -26.04 -32.79
CA ASP A 30 -19.70 -24.83 -33.27
C ASP A 30 -19.66 -23.65 -32.25
N ALA A 31 -20.09 -22.45 -32.65
CA ALA A 31 -20.24 -21.27 -31.80
C ALA A 31 -21.04 -21.54 -30.50
N GLN A 32 -21.93 -22.53 -30.50
CA GLN A 32 -22.68 -22.98 -29.33
C GLN A 32 -21.78 -23.58 -28.23
N TYR A 33 -20.72 -24.30 -28.59
CA TYR A 33 -19.75 -24.85 -27.65
C TYR A 33 -18.93 -23.72 -27.00
N MET A 34 -18.51 -22.74 -27.80
CA MET A 34 -17.82 -21.55 -27.31
C MET A 34 -18.68 -20.73 -26.35
N HIS A 35 -19.97 -20.61 -26.62
CA HIS A 35 -20.90 -19.96 -25.71
C HIS A 35 -21.03 -20.70 -24.37
N LYS A 36 -21.02 -22.04 -24.37
CA LYS A 36 -21.01 -22.85 -23.14
C LYS A 36 -19.72 -22.62 -22.34
N LEU A 37 -18.58 -22.55 -23.01
CA LEU A 37 -17.28 -22.28 -22.38
C LEU A 37 -17.22 -20.86 -21.80
N LEU A 38 -17.78 -19.86 -22.48
CA LEU A 38 -17.89 -18.50 -21.95
C LEU A 38 -18.72 -18.47 -20.66
N LYS A 39 -19.89 -19.12 -20.63
CA LYS A 39 -20.74 -19.18 -19.42
C LYS A 39 -20.08 -19.95 -18.27
N GLY A 40 -19.28 -20.96 -18.58
CA GLY A 40 -18.54 -21.75 -17.60
C GLY A 40 -17.25 -21.08 -17.09
N SER A 41 -16.78 -20.02 -17.76
CA SER A 41 -15.55 -19.33 -17.39
C SER A 41 -15.83 -18.25 -16.33
N SER A 42 -15.32 -18.46 -15.11
CA SER A 42 -15.45 -17.51 -14.00
C SER A 42 -14.23 -16.60 -13.82
N LEU A 43 -13.26 -16.64 -14.75
CA LEU A 43 -11.96 -16.02 -14.53
C LEU A 43 -12.04 -14.50 -14.66
N ARG A 44 -12.55 -14.01 -15.79
CA ARG A 44 -12.74 -12.60 -16.12
C ARG A 44 -13.93 -12.48 -17.09
N PRO A 45 -14.75 -11.41 -17.03
CA PRO A 45 -15.87 -11.26 -17.96
C PRO A 45 -15.37 -11.24 -19.41
N GLY A 46 -15.92 -12.09 -20.27
CA GLY A 46 -15.58 -12.16 -21.69
C GLY A 46 -14.34 -12.99 -22.07
N VAL A 47 -13.66 -13.63 -21.11
CA VAL A 47 -12.44 -14.42 -21.39
C VAL A 47 -12.65 -15.90 -21.06
N ILE A 48 -12.38 -16.78 -22.02
CA ILE A 48 -12.45 -18.23 -21.88
C ILE A 48 -11.13 -18.77 -21.33
N ARG A 49 -11.19 -19.59 -20.28
CA ARG A 49 -10.01 -20.32 -19.80
C ARG A 49 -9.73 -21.53 -20.69
N LEU A 50 -8.59 -21.52 -21.35
CA LEU A 50 -8.07 -22.64 -22.13
C LEU A 50 -7.14 -23.50 -21.26
N THR A 51 -7.07 -24.77 -21.60
CA THR A 51 -6.29 -25.83 -20.94
C THR A 51 -5.78 -26.79 -22.02
N ASP A 52 -4.82 -27.65 -21.67
CA ASP A 52 -4.32 -28.69 -22.59
C ASP A 52 -5.43 -29.60 -23.19
N GLN A 53 -6.58 -29.75 -22.51
CA GLN A 53 -7.66 -30.62 -22.95
C GLN A 53 -8.59 -29.99 -23.98
N ASN A 54 -8.85 -28.67 -23.88
CA ASN A 54 -9.79 -27.98 -24.76
C ASN A 54 -9.09 -27.15 -25.85
N PHE A 55 -7.79 -26.87 -25.73
CA PHE A 55 -7.07 -26.03 -26.68
C PHE A 55 -7.21 -26.56 -28.11
N ASP A 56 -6.84 -27.83 -28.34
CA ASP A 56 -6.89 -28.46 -29.66
C ASP A 56 -8.32 -28.47 -30.24
N THR A 57 -9.33 -28.67 -29.40
CA THR A 57 -10.76 -28.69 -29.83
C THR A 57 -11.28 -27.31 -30.24
N VAL A 58 -10.73 -26.25 -29.65
CA VAL A 58 -11.16 -24.86 -29.90
C VAL A 58 -10.42 -24.25 -31.10
N ILE A 59 -9.26 -24.81 -31.48
CA ILE A 59 -8.50 -24.34 -32.64
C ILE A 59 -8.70 -25.17 -33.91
N SER A 60 -9.23 -26.40 -33.81
CA SER A 60 -9.40 -27.30 -34.96
C SER A 60 -10.45 -26.77 -35.95
N ALA A 61 -10.13 -26.80 -37.25
CA ALA A 61 -11.12 -26.56 -38.32
C ALA A 61 -12.08 -27.77 -38.45
N PRO A 62 -13.35 -27.57 -38.85
CA PRO A 62 -13.99 -26.31 -39.26
C PRO A 62 -14.53 -25.45 -38.09
N ARG A 63 -14.45 -24.12 -38.22
CA ARG A 63 -14.90 -23.09 -37.27
C ARG A 63 -15.56 -21.91 -37.98
N ASP A 64 -16.68 -21.46 -37.46
CA ASP A 64 -17.47 -20.30 -37.90
C ASP A 64 -17.16 -19.01 -37.10
N TYR A 65 -16.25 -19.09 -36.12
CA TYR A 65 -15.84 -17.98 -35.27
C TYR A 65 -14.34 -17.70 -35.34
N GLY A 66 -13.98 -16.44 -35.07
CA GLY A 66 -12.63 -15.99 -34.80
C GLY A 66 -12.27 -16.17 -33.33
N LEU A 67 -11.01 -16.46 -33.07
CA LEU A 67 -10.52 -16.73 -31.73
C LEU A 67 -9.20 -15.99 -31.49
N VAL A 68 -9.14 -15.20 -30.43
CA VAL A 68 -7.95 -14.49 -30.00
C VAL A 68 -7.41 -15.16 -28.73
N VAL A 69 -6.30 -15.89 -28.87
CA VAL A 69 -5.69 -16.63 -27.76
C VAL A 69 -4.46 -15.90 -27.23
N LEU A 70 -4.47 -15.60 -25.94
CA LEU A 70 -3.30 -15.14 -25.20
C LEU A 70 -2.63 -16.33 -24.49
N LEU A 71 -1.42 -16.65 -24.93
CA LEU A 71 -0.53 -17.64 -24.31
C LEU A 71 0.35 -16.89 -23.30
N THR A 72 0.13 -17.11 -22.00
CA THR A 72 0.76 -16.32 -20.93
C THR A 72 1.33 -17.19 -19.81
N ALA A 73 2.09 -16.58 -18.91
CA ALA A 73 2.64 -17.22 -17.71
C ALA A 73 2.52 -16.23 -16.53
N GLU A 74 1.29 -15.97 -16.08
CA GLU A 74 0.99 -14.94 -15.07
C GLU A 74 1.38 -15.40 -13.66
N ALA A 75 1.44 -16.72 -13.45
CA ALA A 75 1.74 -17.33 -12.17
C ALA A 75 2.99 -16.69 -11.48
N PRO A 76 2.92 -16.35 -10.19
CA PRO A 76 4.02 -15.70 -9.47
C PRO A 76 5.35 -16.44 -9.59
N GLN A 77 5.27 -17.78 -9.65
CA GLN A 77 6.37 -18.72 -9.76
C GLN A 77 7.14 -18.61 -11.09
N MET A 78 6.50 -18.13 -12.16
CA MET A 78 7.09 -18.03 -13.50
C MET A 78 7.86 -16.72 -13.72
N GLY A 79 7.70 -15.72 -12.84
CA GLY A 79 8.47 -14.47 -12.90
C GLY A 79 8.26 -13.60 -14.14
N CYS A 80 7.25 -13.86 -14.99
CA CYS A 80 7.03 -13.09 -16.22
C CYS A 80 6.43 -11.70 -15.94
N HIS A 81 7.28 -10.66 -15.93
CA HIS A 81 6.83 -9.27 -15.74
C HIS A 81 5.95 -8.79 -16.90
N LEU A 82 6.41 -9.00 -18.14
CA LEU A 82 5.71 -8.59 -19.36
C LEU A 82 4.30 -9.21 -19.45
N CYS A 83 4.14 -10.46 -19.00
CA CYS A 83 2.84 -11.13 -18.93
C CYS A 83 1.85 -10.42 -18.00
N ARG A 84 2.31 -9.94 -16.83
CA ARG A 84 1.48 -9.23 -15.86
C ARG A 84 1.14 -7.81 -16.31
N GLU A 85 2.05 -7.19 -17.05
CA GLU A 85 1.86 -5.85 -17.61
C GLU A 85 0.89 -5.85 -18.80
N PHE A 86 0.97 -6.86 -19.67
CA PHE A 86 0.09 -7.00 -20.84
C PHE A 86 -1.31 -7.54 -20.50
N ALA A 87 -1.43 -8.37 -19.45
CA ALA A 87 -2.70 -8.95 -19.02
C ALA A 87 -3.86 -7.92 -18.88
N PRO A 88 -3.72 -6.77 -18.19
CA PRO A 88 -4.79 -5.79 -18.07
C PRO A 88 -5.25 -5.23 -19.41
N ASP A 89 -4.36 -5.00 -20.37
CA ASP A 89 -4.72 -4.48 -21.69
C ASP A 89 -5.48 -5.50 -22.53
N TYR A 90 -5.03 -6.77 -22.52
CA TYR A 90 -5.77 -7.86 -23.15
C TYR A 90 -7.17 -8.03 -22.55
N ASN A 91 -7.26 -8.01 -21.21
CA ASN A 91 -8.54 -8.12 -20.51
C ASN A 91 -9.46 -6.94 -20.81
N LEU A 92 -8.90 -5.73 -20.96
CA LEU A 92 -9.67 -4.54 -21.32
C LEU A 92 -10.32 -4.71 -22.69
N VAL A 93 -9.57 -5.20 -23.69
CA VAL A 93 -10.10 -5.46 -25.03
C VAL A 93 -11.18 -6.55 -24.98
N ALA A 94 -10.89 -7.68 -24.33
CA ALA A 94 -11.84 -8.80 -24.21
C ALA A 94 -13.13 -8.42 -23.46
N HIS A 95 -12.99 -7.67 -22.37
CA HIS A 95 -14.14 -7.14 -21.62
C HIS A 95 -14.95 -6.17 -22.47
N SER A 96 -14.30 -5.27 -23.20
CA SER A 96 -14.99 -4.29 -24.02
C SER A 96 -15.82 -4.94 -25.12
N TRP A 97 -15.28 -5.98 -25.76
CA TRP A 97 -16.03 -6.80 -26.70
C TRP A 97 -17.23 -7.51 -26.06
N HIS A 98 -17.02 -8.14 -24.90
CA HIS A 98 -18.09 -8.84 -24.18
C HIS A 98 -19.17 -7.89 -23.64
N TYR A 99 -18.82 -6.65 -23.33
CA TYR A 99 -19.77 -5.63 -22.89
C TYR A 99 -20.76 -5.27 -23.99
N GLU A 100 -20.29 -5.17 -25.24
CA GLU A 100 -21.14 -4.94 -26.42
C GLU A 100 -21.88 -6.22 -26.85
N HIS A 101 -21.26 -7.38 -26.63
CA HIS A 101 -21.74 -8.69 -27.07
C HIS A 101 -21.90 -9.69 -25.91
N PRO A 102 -22.83 -9.44 -24.95
CA PRO A 102 -22.92 -10.19 -23.69
C PRO A 102 -23.38 -11.64 -23.87
N LYS A 103 -24.10 -11.93 -24.96
CA LYS A 103 -24.62 -13.28 -25.23
C LYS A 103 -23.60 -14.19 -25.91
N GLY A 104 -22.53 -13.66 -26.50
CA GLY A 104 -21.67 -14.42 -27.42
C GLY A 104 -22.44 -14.85 -28.67
N GLY A 105 -21.80 -14.78 -29.84
CA GLY A 105 -22.45 -15.07 -31.12
C GLY A 105 -22.00 -14.19 -32.26
N ASP A 106 -21.32 -13.08 -31.96
CA ASP A 106 -20.86 -12.11 -32.98
C ASP A 106 -19.50 -12.49 -33.59
N GLY A 107 -19.22 -13.79 -33.67
CA GLY A 107 -18.10 -14.33 -34.43
C GLY A 107 -16.70 -14.10 -33.84
N LEU A 108 -16.54 -13.55 -32.63
CA LEU A 108 -15.21 -13.37 -32.00
C LEU A 108 -15.21 -13.79 -30.53
N TYR A 109 -14.21 -14.58 -30.15
CA TYR A 109 -14.00 -15.07 -28.79
C TYR A 109 -12.57 -14.79 -28.29
N PHE A 110 -12.44 -14.50 -26.99
CA PHE A 110 -11.16 -14.27 -26.33
C PHE A 110 -10.85 -15.44 -25.39
N GLY A 111 -9.64 -16.00 -25.49
CA GLY A 111 -9.19 -17.11 -24.66
C GLY A 111 -7.81 -16.87 -24.05
N VAL A 112 -7.60 -17.34 -22.83
CA VAL A 112 -6.30 -17.30 -22.15
C VAL A 112 -5.85 -18.71 -21.82
N LEU A 113 -4.63 -19.06 -22.21
CA LEU A 113 -3.93 -20.27 -21.80
C LEU A 113 -2.73 -19.87 -20.94
N ASP A 114 -2.81 -20.13 -19.63
CA ASP A 114 -1.66 -19.97 -18.74
C ASP A 114 -0.76 -21.22 -18.83
N PHE A 115 0.55 -21.02 -18.83
CA PHE A 115 1.54 -22.08 -18.82
C PHE A 115 1.27 -23.16 -17.76
N LYS A 116 0.73 -22.78 -16.58
CA LYS A 116 0.37 -23.73 -15.52
C LYS A 116 -0.67 -24.76 -15.97
N ASP A 117 -1.63 -24.35 -16.79
CA ASP A 117 -2.75 -25.19 -17.27
C ASP A 117 -2.52 -25.76 -18.68
N GLY A 118 -1.44 -25.34 -19.34
CA GLY A 118 -1.18 -25.55 -20.78
C GLY A 118 0.20 -26.09 -21.14
N GLN A 119 0.95 -26.70 -20.21
CA GLN A 119 2.36 -27.05 -20.42
C GLN A 119 2.58 -27.91 -21.68
N LYS A 120 1.70 -28.87 -21.97
CA LYS A 120 1.83 -29.73 -23.15
C LYS A 120 1.59 -28.95 -24.43
N THR A 121 0.64 -28.02 -24.42
CA THR A 121 0.35 -27.13 -25.54
C THR A 121 1.53 -26.21 -25.84
N PHE A 122 2.17 -25.62 -24.82
CA PHE A 122 3.36 -24.80 -25.01
C PHE A 122 4.52 -25.59 -25.64
N GLN A 123 4.71 -26.85 -25.25
CA GLN A 123 5.71 -27.74 -25.85
C GLN A 123 5.35 -28.10 -27.30
N LYS A 124 4.07 -28.42 -27.58
CA LYS A 124 3.56 -28.75 -28.92
C LYS A 124 3.75 -27.59 -29.90
N LEU A 125 3.51 -26.37 -29.43
CA LEU A 125 3.68 -25.14 -30.20
C LEU A 125 5.14 -24.63 -30.21
N GLN A 126 6.05 -25.34 -29.54
CA GLN A 126 7.49 -25.01 -29.43
C GLN A 126 7.76 -23.58 -28.95
N LEU A 127 6.91 -23.07 -28.05
CA LEU A 127 7.02 -21.71 -27.52
C LEU A 127 8.10 -21.64 -26.44
N LYS A 128 9.09 -20.77 -26.65
CA LYS A 128 10.20 -20.53 -25.70
C LYS A 128 10.02 -19.26 -24.86
N THR A 129 9.09 -18.40 -25.26
CA THR A 129 8.84 -17.09 -24.65
C THR A 129 7.35 -16.90 -24.39
N ALA A 130 7.01 -16.02 -23.46
CA ALA A 130 5.67 -15.56 -23.18
C ALA A 130 5.74 -14.06 -22.83
N PRO A 131 4.68 -13.26 -23.06
CA PRO A 131 3.40 -13.64 -23.67
C PRO A 131 3.44 -13.75 -25.21
N ASN A 132 2.56 -14.57 -25.80
CA ASN A 132 2.28 -14.58 -27.24
C ASN A 132 0.78 -14.41 -27.49
N LEU A 133 0.40 -13.55 -28.42
CA LEU A 133 -0.99 -13.30 -28.77
C LEU A 133 -1.26 -13.81 -30.18
N TRP A 134 -2.10 -14.84 -30.29
CA TRP A 134 -2.42 -15.48 -31.56
C TRP A 134 -3.86 -15.21 -31.96
N VAL A 135 -4.07 -14.76 -33.20
CA VAL A 135 -5.39 -14.53 -33.78
C VAL A 135 -5.66 -15.61 -34.81
N TYR A 136 -6.75 -16.34 -34.59
CA TYR A 136 -7.27 -17.34 -35.50
C TYR A 136 -8.50 -16.77 -36.21
N ALA A 137 -8.44 -16.69 -37.55
CA ALA A 137 -9.59 -16.31 -38.35
C ALA A 137 -10.64 -17.45 -38.41
N PRO A 138 -11.92 -17.13 -38.65
CA PRO A 138 -12.92 -18.12 -39.01
C PRO A 138 -12.47 -18.93 -40.24
N THR A 139 -12.82 -20.21 -40.31
CA THR A 139 -12.48 -21.10 -41.45
C THR A 139 -13.67 -21.43 -42.32
N VAL A 140 -14.89 -21.15 -41.83
CA VAL A 140 -16.17 -21.35 -42.50
C VAL A 140 -16.98 -20.05 -42.41
N GLY A 141 -17.67 -19.68 -43.48
CA GLY A 141 -18.53 -18.48 -43.53
C GLY A 141 -18.00 -17.39 -44.47
N GLU A 142 -18.71 -16.26 -44.50
CA GLU A 142 -18.42 -15.10 -45.37
C GLU A 142 -17.07 -14.43 -45.01
N ASN A 143 -16.64 -14.58 -43.76
CA ASN A 143 -15.39 -14.02 -43.21
C ASN A 143 -14.27 -15.08 -43.09
N ALA A 144 -14.28 -16.11 -43.94
CA ALA A 144 -13.29 -17.19 -43.89
C ALA A 144 -11.88 -16.70 -44.26
N GLY A 145 -10.92 -16.94 -43.36
CA GLY A 145 -9.50 -16.64 -43.52
C GLY A 145 -8.62 -17.90 -43.54
N PRO A 146 -7.29 -17.73 -43.54
CA PRO A 146 -6.37 -18.86 -43.51
C PRO A 146 -6.48 -19.66 -42.21
N VAL A 147 -6.23 -20.97 -42.30
CA VAL A 147 -6.26 -21.89 -41.14
C VAL A 147 -5.12 -21.60 -40.16
N GLN A 148 -4.01 -21.04 -40.64
CA GLN A 148 -2.85 -20.72 -39.81
C GLN A 148 -3.10 -19.47 -38.95
N PRO A 149 -2.68 -19.45 -37.67
CA PRO A 149 -2.84 -18.28 -36.81
C PRO A 149 -1.88 -17.15 -37.18
N PHE A 150 -2.31 -15.93 -36.93
CA PHE A 150 -1.47 -14.73 -36.99
C PHE A 150 -0.91 -14.45 -35.60
N ASN A 151 0.42 -14.29 -35.50
CA ASN A 151 1.07 -13.95 -34.24
C ASN A 151 1.27 -12.43 -34.16
N TYR A 152 0.75 -11.81 -33.11
CA TYR A 152 1.01 -10.41 -32.79
C TYR A 152 2.28 -10.29 -31.95
N GLU A 153 3.24 -9.54 -32.46
CA GLU A 153 4.45 -9.19 -31.72
C GLU A 153 4.13 -8.08 -30.71
N ILE A 154 4.26 -8.40 -29.42
CA ILE A 154 3.99 -7.47 -28.33
C ILE A 154 5.17 -6.51 -28.22
N VAL A 155 5.08 -5.39 -28.92
CA VAL A 155 6.05 -4.29 -28.88
C VAL A 155 5.62 -3.27 -27.81
N GLY A 156 6.57 -2.65 -27.12
CA GLY A 156 6.32 -1.62 -26.10
C GLY A 156 5.80 -0.29 -26.68
N VAL A 157 4.58 -0.31 -27.23
CA VAL A 157 3.89 0.85 -27.81
C VAL A 157 3.09 1.56 -26.69
N PRO A 158 2.98 2.91 -26.70
CA PRO A 158 2.23 3.64 -25.66
C PRO A 158 0.74 3.29 -25.56
N ASP A 159 0.11 2.86 -26.67
CA ASP A 159 -1.29 2.40 -26.74
C ASP A 159 -1.34 0.93 -27.17
N VAL A 160 -1.11 0.05 -26.21
CA VAL A 160 -1.09 -1.41 -26.42
C VAL A 160 -2.49 -1.91 -26.81
N ALA A 161 -3.54 -1.47 -26.11
CA ALA A 161 -4.91 -1.90 -26.37
C ALA A 161 -5.38 -1.49 -27.78
N GLY A 162 -5.12 -0.26 -28.20
CA GLY A 162 -5.45 0.20 -29.55
C GLY A 162 -4.67 -0.52 -30.65
N SER A 163 -3.40 -0.85 -30.41
CA SER A 163 -2.59 -1.64 -31.35
C SER A 163 -3.12 -3.06 -31.52
N VAL A 164 -3.51 -3.72 -30.42
CA VAL A 164 -4.13 -5.05 -30.44
C VAL A 164 -5.46 -5.03 -31.20
N ILE A 165 -6.31 -4.02 -30.97
CA ILE A 165 -7.58 -3.88 -31.69
C ILE A 165 -7.35 -3.79 -33.20
N ARG A 166 -6.47 -2.88 -33.65
CA ARG A 166 -6.17 -2.74 -35.09
C ARG A 166 -5.64 -4.04 -35.69
N PHE A 167 -4.85 -4.81 -34.95
CA PHE A 167 -4.34 -6.10 -35.40
C PHE A 167 -5.45 -7.16 -35.52
N ILE A 168 -6.42 -7.17 -34.62
CA ILE A 168 -7.59 -8.07 -34.70
C ILE A 168 -8.46 -7.67 -35.89
N GLU A 169 -8.78 -6.38 -36.02
CA GLU A 169 -9.62 -5.84 -37.10
C GLU A 169 -9.01 -6.07 -38.50
N SER A 170 -7.67 -6.10 -38.62
CA SER A 170 -7.02 -6.37 -39.91
C SER A 170 -7.04 -7.85 -40.33
N HIS A 171 -7.24 -8.78 -39.38
CA HIS A 171 -7.20 -10.23 -39.65
C HIS A 171 -8.55 -10.93 -39.48
N VAL A 172 -9.55 -10.26 -38.89
CA VAL A 172 -10.92 -10.75 -38.73
C VAL A 172 -11.89 -9.73 -39.35
N PRO A 173 -12.31 -9.93 -40.62
CA PRO A 173 -13.20 -8.98 -41.29
C PRO A 173 -14.58 -8.94 -40.61
N GLY A 174 -15.15 -7.73 -40.51
CA GLY A 174 -16.49 -7.50 -39.93
C GLY A 174 -16.51 -7.19 -38.43
N VAL A 175 -15.38 -7.27 -37.73
CA VAL A 175 -15.27 -6.93 -36.30
C VAL A 175 -14.81 -5.48 -36.14
N HIS A 176 -15.47 -4.73 -35.24
CA HIS A 176 -15.01 -3.42 -34.78
C HIS A 176 -15.10 -3.38 -33.26
N ILE A 177 -14.00 -3.04 -32.56
CA ILE A 177 -13.96 -3.09 -31.09
C ILE A 177 -13.84 -1.68 -30.50
N THR A 178 -14.85 -1.26 -29.72
CA THR A 178 -14.79 0.01 -28.96
C THR A 178 -14.30 -0.24 -27.54
N ILE A 179 -13.33 0.54 -27.05
CA ILE A 179 -12.79 0.37 -25.70
C ILE A 179 -13.75 0.93 -24.63
N HIS A 180 -14.19 0.07 -23.70
CA HIS A 180 -14.96 0.43 -22.52
C HIS A 180 -14.14 0.23 -21.24
N ARG A 181 -13.57 1.32 -20.71
CA ARG A 181 -12.71 1.26 -19.52
C ARG A 181 -13.53 1.18 -18.23
N GLN A 182 -13.35 0.09 -17.47
CA GLN A 182 -13.91 -0.03 -16.12
C GLN A 182 -13.28 1.03 -15.19
N ARG A 183 -14.11 1.84 -14.55
CA ARG A 183 -13.67 2.89 -13.61
C ARG A 183 -13.51 2.28 -12.22
N ASP A 184 -12.27 2.21 -11.74
CA ASP A 184 -11.95 1.70 -10.42
C ASP A 184 -12.22 2.75 -9.34
N TYR A 185 -13.40 2.68 -8.70
CA TYR A 185 -13.80 3.58 -7.62
C TYR A 185 -13.00 3.37 -6.33
N SER A 186 -12.29 2.24 -6.16
CA SER A 186 -11.52 1.97 -4.94
C SER A 186 -10.38 2.98 -4.75
N LYS A 187 -9.76 3.41 -5.86
CA LYS A 187 -8.70 4.42 -5.90
C LYS A 187 -9.16 5.81 -5.46
N LEU A 188 -10.47 6.06 -5.47
CA LEU A 188 -11.07 7.31 -5.00
C LEU A 188 -11.74 7.15 -3.63
N ALA A 189 -12.42 6.03 -3.39
CA ALA A 189 -13.18 5.78 -2.16
C ALA A 189 -12.27 5.63 -0.94
N VAL A 190 -11.14 4.91 -1.07
CA VAL A 190 -10.20 4.69 0.03
C VAL A 190 -9.61 6.00 0.57
N PRO A 191 -9.01 6.90 -0.24
CA PRO A 191 -8.47 8.15 0.29
C PRO A 191 -9.54 9.07 0.86
N VAL A 192 -10.74 9.10 0.27
CA VAL A 192 -11.87 9.89 0.78
C VAL A 192 -12.30 9.39 2.16
N LEU A 193 -12.45 8.07 2.32
CA LEU A 193 -12.80 7.47 3.61
C LEU A 193 -11.73 7.74 4.67
N LEU A 194 -10.45 7.64 4.31
CA LEU A 194 -9.34 7.92 5.21
C LEU A 194 -9.32 9.38 5.65
N ALA A 195 -9.57 10.31 4.72
CA ALA A 195 -9.65 11.74 5.03
C ALA A 195 -10.81 12.05 5.98
N LEU A 196 -11.98 11.45 5.76
CA LEU A 196 -13.14 11.60 6.63
C LEU A 196 -12.89 11.01 8.02
N ALA A 197 -12.27 9.83 8.10
CA ALA A 197 -11.89 9.20 9.36
C ALA A 197 -10.87 10.07 10.14
N GLY A 198 -9.90 10.64 9.44
CA GLY A 198 -8.93 11.58 10.01
C GLY A 198 -9.60 12.84 10.58
N LEU A 199 -10.46 13.48 9.79
CA LEU A 199 -11.22 14.66 10.24
C LEU A 199 -12.14 14.34 11.43
N GLY A 200 -12.82 13.19 11.40
CA GLY A 200 -13.65 12.71 12.50
C GLY A 200 -12.83 12.50 13.78
N SER A 201 -11.65 11.89 13.66
CA SER A 201 -10.74 11.66 14.79
C SER A 201 -10.24 12.97 15.39
N ILE A 202 -9.83 13.94 14.56
CA ILE A 202 -9.41 15.27 15.03
C ILE A 202 -10.56 15.95 15.77
N LYS A 203 -11.77 15.94 15.21
CA LYS A 203 -12.96 16.54 15.83
C LYS A 203 -13.28 15.90 17.18
N TYR A 204 -13.11 14.58 17.30
CA TYR A 204 -13.32 13.83 18.54
C TYR A 204 -12.28 14.16 19.62
N ILE A 205 -11.00 14.27 19.24
CA ILE A 205 -9.89 14.57 20.16
C ILE A 205 -9.83 16.05 20.53
N TYR A 206 -10.30 16.94 19.65
CA TYR A 206 -10.26 18.39 19.82
C TYR A 206 -10.70 18.90 21.21
N PRO A 207 -11.86 18.52 21.78
CA PRO A 207 -12.26 18.99 23.12
C PRO A 207 -11.27 18.62 24.23
N PHE A 208 -10.53 17.52 24.08
CA PHE A 208 -9.54 17.07 25.06
C PHE A 208 -8.22 17.85 24.95
N ILE A 209 -7.76 18.13 23.72
CA ILE A 209 -6.49 18.85 23.49
C ILE A 209 -6.63 20.37 23.59
N ARG A 210 -7.82 20.91 23.30
CA ARG A 210 -8.12 22.35 23.34
C ARG A 210 -7.69 23.01 24.66
N PRO A 211 -8.03 22.51 25.87
CA PRO A 211 -7.58 23.14 27.11
C PRO A 211 -6.06 23.11 27.29
N VAL A 212 -5.37 22.12 26.74
CA VAL A 212 -3.90 22.05 26.78
C VAL A 212 -3.28 23.10 25.87
N ILE A 213 -3.79 23.22 24.63
CA ILE A 213 -3.30 24.18 23.63
C ILE A 213 -3.63 25.63 24.02
N GLU A 214 -4.78 25.89 24.62
CA GLU A 214 -5.17 27.26 25.03
C GLU A 214 -4.56 27.68 26.38
N SER A 215 -3.99 26.75 27.15
CA SER A 215 -3.44 27.05 28.48
C SER A 215 -2.13 27.82 28.40
N ARG A 216 -2.20 29.13 28.68
CA ARG A 216 -1.02 30.01 28.81
C ARG A 216 -0.01 29.51 29.84
N ALA A 217 -0.48 28.84 30.90
CA ALA A 217 0.40 28.33 31.95
C ALA A 217 1.26 27.16 31.46
N ILE A 218 0.70 26.27 30.62
CA ILE A 218 1.44 25.15 30.04
C ILE A 218 2.50 25.68 29.08
N TRP A 219 2.15 26.62 28.20
CA TRP A 219 3.12 27.22 27.29
C TRP A 219 4.20 28.04 28.01
N ALA A 220 3.84 28.77 29.07
CA ALA A 220 4.80 29.47 29.90
C ALA A 220 5.73 28.50 30.65
N GLY A 221 5.21 27.39 31.16
CA GLY A 221 6.02 26.35 31.80
C GLY A 221 6.97 25.67 30.81
N LEU A 222 6.47 25.29 29.62
CA LEU A 222 7.26 24.66 28.57
C LEU A 222 8.37 25.60 28.06
N SER A 223 8.05 26.86 27.80
CA SER A 223 9.05 27.83 27.35
C SER A 223 10.11 28.09 28.43
N LEU A 224 9.72 28.16 29.70
CA LEU A 224 10.66 28.31 30.81
C LEU A 224 11.62 27.11 30.89
N VAL A 225 11.10 25.87 30.77
CA VAL A 225 11.94 24.66 30.76
C VAL A 225 12.95 24.69 29.61
N LEU A 226 12.52 25.08 28.40
CA LEU A 226 13.40 25.19 27.24
C LEU A 226 14.49 26.27 27.44
N ILE A 227 14.12 27.45 27.95
CA ILE A 227 15.08 28.52 28.24
C ILE A 227 16.12 28.04 29.25
N LEU A 228 15.70 27.40 30.35
CA LEU A 228 16.61 26.89 31.38
C LEU A 228 17.54 25.79 30.84
N MET A 229 17.01 24.87 30.05
CA MET A 229 17.78 23.82 29.39
C MET A 229 18.84 24.41 28.45
N PHE A 230 18.49 25.37 27.60
CA PHE A 230 19.43 25.95 26.64
C PHE A 230 20.47 26.87 27.28
N THR A 231 20.09 27.65 28.30
CA THR A 231 21.00 28.53 29.04
C THR A 231 21.98 27.77 29.94
N SER A 232 21.64 26.57 30.40
CA SER A 232 22.53 25.73 31.22
C SER A 232 23.72 25.12 30.46
N GLY A 233 23.70 25.16 29.12
CA GLY A 233 24.75 24.57 28.27
C GLY A 233 24.44 23.18 27.72
N HIS A 234 23.17 22.74 27.71
CA HIS A 234 22.79 21.42 27.18
C HIS A 234 23.27 21.19 25.73
N MET A 235 23.26 22.23 24.89
CA MET A 235 23.73 22.14 23.50
C MET A 235 25.24 21.85 23.39
N PHE A 236 26.05 22.36 24.32
CA PHE A 236 27.48 22.07 24.35
C PHE A 236 27.73 20.56 24.53
N ASN A 237 27.00 19.94 25.46
CA ASN A 237 27.09 18.51 25.72
C ASN A 237 26.60 17.68 24.53
N ASN A 238 25.52 18.11 23.86
CA ASN A 238 24.98 17.41 22.70
C ASN A 238 25.94 17.45 21.49
N ILE A 239 26.57 18.59 21.22
CA ILE A 239 27.49 18.75 20.09
C ILE A 239 28.82 18.01 20.32
N ARG A 240 29.35 18.07 21.55
CA ARG A 240 30.68 17.52 21.86
C ARG A 240 30.65 16.11 22.43
N HIS A 241 29.48 15.50 22.57
CA HIS A 241 29.29 14.18 23.16
C HIS A 241 30.06 14.02 24.50
N THR A 242 29.89 14.99 25.40
CA THR A 242 30.60 14.99 26.68
C THR A 242 30.07 13.86 27.58
N PRO A 243 30.94 13.24 28.40
CA PRO A 243 30.50 12.21 29.32
C PRO A 243 29.56 12.78 30.39
N TYR A 244 28.66 11.94 30.91
CA TYR A 244 27.71 12.36 31.93
C TYR A 244 28.41 12.70 33.27
N VAL A 245 29.39 11.87 33.65
CA VAL A 245 30.33 12.07 34.76
C VAL A 245 31.68 11.49 34.33
N ALA A 246 32.78 11.93 34.94
CA ALA A 246 34.12 11.40 34.65
C ALA A 246 34.76 10.80 35.91
N GLY A 247 35.74 9.93 35.74
CA GLY A 247 36.57 9.45 36.85
C GLY A 247 37.63 10.49 37.24
N ASN A 248 37.89 10.62 38.54
CA ASN A 248 39.00 11.38 39.09
C ASN A 248 40.29 10.53 39.07
N ARG A 249 41.45 11.18 39.07
CA ARG A 249 42.79 10.56 39.13
C ARG A 249 42.95 9.60 40.32
N ASN A 250 42.20 9.82 41.40
CA ASN A 250 42.25 9.03 42.63
C ASN A 250 41.23 7.87 42.66
N GLY A 251 40.60 7.53 41.53
CA GLY A 251 39.60 6.45 41.45
C GLY A 251 38.18 6.84 41.90
N GLY A 252 37.94 8.10 42.27
CA GLY A 252 36.60 8.63 42.59
C GLY A 252 35.83 9.12 41.36
N VAL A 253 34.57 9.56 41.53
CA VAL A 253 33.77 10.20 40.47
C VAL A 253 33.89 11.72 40.57
N GLN A 254 34.09 12.38 39.43
CA GLN A 254 34.13 13.82 39.26
C GLN A 254 32.86 14.31 38.55
N TYR A 255 32.06 15.12 39.24
CA TYR A 255 30.77 15.64 38.77
C TYR A 255 30.86 16.99 38.04
N ILE A 256 31.92 17.76 38.30
CA ILE A 256 32.15 19.09 37.72
C ILE A 256 33.45 19.04 36.92
N ALA A 257 33.39 19.42 35.64
CA ALA A 257 34.54 19.35 34.75
C ALA A 257 35.56 20.45 35.10
N PRO A 258 36.87 20.17 35.04
CA PRO A 258 37.89 21.17 35.32
C PRO A 258 38.02 22.17 34.17
N GLY A 259 38.12 23.46 34.50
CA GLY A 259 38.27 24.55 33.54
C GLY A 259 36.96 25.00 32.89
N PHE A 260 37.02 26.13 32.19
CA PHE A 260 35.85 26.78 31.58
C PHE A 260 35.41 26.19 30.26
N SER A 261 36.34 25.61 29.50
CA SER A 261 36.08 25.10 28.16
C SER A 261 35.53 23.68 28.15
N SER A 262 35.37 23.05 29.32
CA SER A 262 34.84 21.70 29.46
C SER A 262 33.64 21.67 30.42
N GLN A 263 32.70 20.76 30.14
CA GLN A 263 31.45 20.64 30.88
C GLN A 263 30.96 19.19 30.81
N TYR A 264 30.35 18.70 31.89
CA TYR A 264 29.74 17.36 31.93
C TYR A 264 28.22 17.40 31.79
N GLY A 265 27.65 16.25 31.43
CA GLY A 265 26.20 16.03 31.37
C GLY A 265 25.51 16.37 32.69
N PHE A 266 25.98 15.77 33.79
CA PHE A 266 25.43 16.02 35.13
C PHE A 266 25.52 17.50 35.52
N GLU A 267 26.64 18.15 35.19
CA GLU A 267 26.87 19.55 35.52
C GLU A 267 25.80 20.48 34.91
N THR A 268 25.46 20.30 33.62
CA THR A 268 24.38 21.09 32.99
C THR A 268 23.04 20.93 33.69
N GLN A 269 22.69 19.71 34.09
CA GLN A 269 21.41 19.42 34.75
C GLN A 269 21.36 20.03 36.14
N ALA A 270 22.45 19.94 36.90
CA ALA A 270 22.55 20.55 38.23
C ALA A 270 22.41 22.08 38.16
N ILE A 271 23.08 22.73 37.19
CA ILE A 271 22.96 24.18 36.97
C ILE A 271 21.55 24.57 36.49
N ALA A 272 20.93 23.79 35.60
CA ALA A 272 19.57 24.03 35.14
C ALA A 272 18.56 24.01 36.29
N VAL A 273 18.68 23.05 37.21
CA VAL A 273 17.84 22.97 38.42
C VAL A 273 18.09 24.16 39.34
N LEU A 274 19.34 24.57 39.53
CA LEU A 274 19.69 25.72 40.35
C LEU A 274 19.08 27.01 39.78
N TYR A 275 19.18 27.22 38.47
CA TYR A 275 18.52 28.33 37.77
C TYR A 275 17.00 28.25 37.86
N ALA A 276 16.41 27.05 37.79
CA ALA A 276 14.97 26.87 37.94
C ALA A 276 14.49 27.36 39.33
N PHE A 277 15.18 26.99 40.41
CA PHE A 277 14.82 27.44 41.75
C PHE A 277 15.03 28.95 41.96
N LEU A 278 16.12 29.51 41.41
CA LEU A 278 16.36 30.96 41.45
C LEU A 278 15.27 31.74 40.69
N ALA A 279 14.93 31.30 39.47
CA ALA A 279 13.86 31.90 38.67
C ALA A 279 12.50 31.76 39.36
N PHE A 280 12.20 30.58 39.92
CA PHE A 280 10.97 30.34 40.67
C PHE A 280 10.87 31.22 41.92
N GLY A 281 11.97 31.41 42.64
CA GLY A 281 12.05 32.33 43.78
C GLY A 281 11.75 33.77 43.36
N ALA A 282 12.37 34.25 42.28
CA ALA A 282 12.13 35.59 41.75
C ALA A 282 10.68 35.79 41.28
N ILE A 283 10.13 34.85 40.52
CA ILE A 283 8.74 34.90 40.05
C ILE A 283 7.76 34.85 41.22
N SER A 284 8.00 33.99 42.21
CA SER A 284 7.15 33.88 43.41
C SER A 284 7.17 35.17 44.22
N LEU A 285 8.35 35.78 44.40
CA LEU A 285 8.50 37.05 45.10
C LEU A 285 7.79 38.20 44.38
N ALA A 286 7.87 38.24 43.05
CA ALA A 286 7.24 39.31 42.25
C ALA A 286 5.72 39.16 42.08
N THR A 287 5.21 37.93 41.95
CA THR A 287 3.81 37.69 41.54
C THR A 287 2.92 37.11 42.62
N LYS A 288 3.45 36.25 43.50
CA LYS A 288 2.67 35.52 44.51
C LYS A 288 2.69 36.23 45.86
N THR A 289 3.87 36.67 46.30
CA THR A 289 4.05 37.31 47.60
C THR A 289 3.24 38.60 47.80
N PRO A 290 3.08 39.49 46.79
CA PRO A 290 2.24 40.68 46.94
C PRO A 290 0.74 40.39 47.12
N ARG A 291 0.28 39.19 46.72
CA ARG A 291 -1.14 38.79 46.79
C ARG A 291 -1.55 38.23 48.14
N ILE A 292 -0.61 38.06 49.09
CA ILE A 292 -0.90 37.55 50.42
C ILE A 292 -1.53 38.68 51.26
N SER A 293 -2.79 38.51 51.65
CA SER A 293 -3.54 39.52 52.42
C SER A 293 -3.00 39.74 53.85
N ASN A 294 -2.51 38.67 54.50
CA ASN A 294 -2.00 38.75 55.87
C ASN A 294 -0.58 39.33 55.92
N ARG A 295 -0.41 40.51 56.55
CA ARG A 295 0.88 41.22 56.65
C ARG A 295 2.01 40.36 57.23
N THR A 296 1.76 39.65 58.34
CA THR A 296 2.77 38.79 58.97
C THR A 296 3.21 37.65 58.06
N LYS A 297 2.25 36.97 57.41
CA LYS A 297 2.54 35.88 56.46
C LYS A 297 3.27 36.40 55.22
N GLN A 298 2.93 37.59 54.76
CA GLN A 298 3.62 38.25 53.64
C GLN A 298 5.07 38.57 53.99
N THR A 299 5.34 39.18 55.15
CA THR A 299 6.72 39.48 55.59
C THR A 299 7.54 38.20 55.76
N MET A 300 6.97 37.15 56.35
CA MET A 300 7.64 35.84 56.46
C MET A 300 7.94 35.23 55.09
N ALA A 301 7.00 35.31 54.14
CA ALA A 301 7.21 34.81 52.78
C ALA A 301 8.31 35.59 52.06
N ILE A 302 8.35 36.93 52.16
CA ILE A 302 9.43 37.76 51.60
C ILE A 302 10.78 37.33 52.19
N GLY A 303 10.88 37.25 53.52
CA GLY A 303 12.11 36.86 54.21
C GLY A 303 12.58 35.46 53.79
N THR A 304 11.65 34.51 53.67
CA THR A 304 11.95 33.14 53.26
C THR A 304 12.48 33.08 51.82
N TRP A 305 11.79 33.73 50.87
CA TRP A 305 12.23 33.75 49.46
C TRP A 305 13.56 34.46 49.27
N CYS A 306 13.77 35.62 49.93
CA CYS A 306 15.04 36.34 49.87
C CYS A 306 16.19 35.51 50.44
N THR A 307 15.98 34.84 51.59
CA THR A 307 16.99 33.98 52.21
C THR A 307 17.31 32.78 51.32
N MET A 308 16.29 32.12 50.78
CA MET A 308 16.46 31.00 49.85
C MET A 308 17.24 31.43 48.60
N MET A 309 16.89 32.57 47.98
CA MET A 309 17.61 33.09 46.82
C MET A 309 19.06 33.42 47.16
N LEU A 310 19.33 34.04 48.31
CA LEU A 310 20.70 34.33 48.76
C LEU A 310 21.51 33.04 48.92
N CYS A 311 20.95 31.99 49.55
CA CYS A 311 21.61 30.70 49.71
C CYS A 311 21.88 30.02 48.37
N LEU A 312 20.91 29.98 47.45
CA LEU A 312 21.08 29.36 46.14
C LEU A 312 22.06 30.13 45.25
N PHE A 313 22.06 31.46 45.32
CA PHE A 313 23.01 32.28 44.58
C PHE A 313 24.43 32.17 45.15
N SER A 314 24.55 32.03 46.48
CA SER A 314 25.81 31.66 47.14
C SER A 314 26.32 30.30 46.66
N LEU A 315 25.45 29.29 46.49
CA LEU A 315 25.82 27.99 45.91
C LEU A 315 26.28 28.13 44.46
N LEU A 316 25.58 28.93 43.66
CA LEU A 316 25.94 29.18 42.25
C LEU A 316 27.34 29.79 42.15
N LEU A 317 27.64 30.81 42.98
CA LEU A 317 28.96 31.43 43.02
C LEU A 317 30.03 30.45 43.53
N PHE A 318 29.71 29.58 44.49
CA PHE A 318 30.63 28.55 44.94
C PHE A 318 31.01 27.60 43.79
N ILE A 319 30.03 27.09 43.03
CA ILE A 319 30.28 26.23 41.86
C ILE A 319 31.09 26.99 40.79
N PHE A 320 30.77 28.26 40.56
CA PHE A 320 31.52 29.10 39.63
C PHE A 320 32.99 29.28 40.06
N ARG A 321 33.26 29.46 41.35
CA ARG A 321 34.63 29.56 41.92
C ARG A 321 35.38 28.23 41.85
N LEU A 322 34.70 27.09 41.96
CA LEU A 322 35.34 25.79 41.74
C LEU A 322 35.91 25.67 40.32
N LYS A 323 35.21 26.22 39.32
CA LYS A 323 35.73 26.33 37.95
C LYS A 323 36.76 27.44 37.79
N ASN A 324 36.55 28.58 38.45
CA ASN A 324 37.43 29.73 38.42
C ASN A 324 38.09 30.01 39.77
N ARG A 325 39.19 29.33 40.06
CA ARG A 325 39.92 29.52 41.31
C ARG A 325 40.44 30.96 41.51
N GLY A 326 40.57 31.73 40.44
CA GLY A 326 40.99 33.13 40.49
C GLY A 326 39.88 34.13 40.80
N TYR A 327 38.61 33.69 40.94
CA TYR A 327 37.50 34.61 41.19
C TYR A 327 37.47 35.09 42.66
N PRO A 328 37.60 36.40 42.93
CA PRO A 328 37.86 36.92 44.27
C PRO A 328 36.61 37.09 45.14
N PHE A 329 35.40 37.17 44.55
CA PHE A 329 34.18 37.46 45.29
C PHE A 329 33.48 36.19 45.76
N SER A 330 32.95 36.22 46.99
CA SER A 330 32.16 35.13 47.56
C SER A 330 30.98 35.70 48.35
N LEU A 331 29.90 34.92 48.47
CA LEU A 331 28.74 35.30 49.26
C LEU A 331 28.51 34.25 50.36
N PRO A 332 28.24 34.67 51.61
CA PRO A 332 27.80 33.75 52.66
C PRO A 332 26.40 33.18 52.32
N PRO A 333 26.06 31.94 52.73
CA PRO A 333 26.77 31.08 53.70
C PRO A 333 27.94 30.25 53.13
N MET A 334 28.05 30.07 51.80
CA MET A 334 29.09 29.23 51.17
C MET A 334 30.30 30.05 50.71
N SER A 335 30.94 30.75 51.65
CA SER A 335 32.10 31.61 51.35
C SER A 335 33.45 30.87 51.30
N LYS A 336 33.55 29.70 51.94
CA LYS A 336 34.78 28.90 52.04
C LYS A 336 34.94 27.91 50.90
#